data_AF-A0A074SP15-F1
#
_entry.id   AF-A0A074SP15-F1
#
_cell.length_a   1.000
_cell.length_b   1.000
_cell.length_c   1.000
_cell.angle_alpha   90.00
_cell.angle_beta   90.00
_cell.angle_gamma   90.00
#
_symmetry.space_group_name_H-M   'P 1'
#
loop_
_entity.id
_entity.type
_entity.pdbx_description
1 polymer ?
#
loop_
_entity_poly.entity_id
_entity_poly.type
_entity_poly.pdbx_seq_one_letter_code
_entity_poly.pdbx_strand_id
1 'polypeptide(L)'
;MAANNKSLQPYVKRPRIDSLEPETLVENKLISALLAVEYSDRKVVIRRSASYANTMASIKKAFSQLRNVPDQQIQLFVKLEQLDDLAQVVEDLWEELVPALLLVKVVMARLPTPSPNNLPGDGIHIIIKICPGIKRELQQRMYPGLPEGGFHLSCNGTIMGDGDTLARHRIENGDEIEVMPIRTGGKPVIYLFSPLPILDVRVQLSLVKAWRFSAIYPPTPITSPSDDSLGEAISWTVDTRPDGSLLDHLTNREVAYLFWEAHTSPKLPISPPTTPSRLLSFDPARPSILPSDSALLPFDKVTGYIDDALLAMELHAEARTSFITYWLPNLSKHTHIAIRFLPQDQYEESAPLCITPAPEITTRVFMLFMGVEESELGAWEAAKVPAEEWSRIVGVDKVKAKDVNLFRALEWGGMEV
;
A
#
# COMPACT_ATOMS: atom_id res chain seq x y z
N MET A 1 -6.55 37.95 92.99
CA MET A 1 -5.36 38.53 92.33
C MET A 1 -4.30 37.45 92.16
N ALA A 2 -3.49 37.57 91.11
CA ALA A 2 -2.24 36.84 90.81
C ALA A 2 -2.33 35.45 90.14
N ALA A 3 -2.32 35.47 88.80
CA ALA A 3 -1.25 35.01 87.89
C ALA A 3 -0.55 33.63 88.08
N ASN A 4 -0.75 32.79 87.04
CA ASN A 4 0.22 32.23 86.07
C ASN A 4 1.28 31.14 86.42
N ASN A 5 1.42 30.22 85.45
CA ASN A 5 2.56 29.36 85.05
C ASN A 5 2.94 28.08 85.83
N LYS A 6 2.78 26.90 85.19
CA LYS A 6 3.85 25.98 84.70
C LYS A 6 3.39 24.51 84.47
N SER A 7 3.66 24.02 83.24
CA SER A 7 4.19 22.71 82.79
C SER A 7 3.96 21.36 83.53
N LEU A 8 3.74 20.34 82.66
CA LEU A 8 4.18 18.91 82.67
C LEU A 8 3.31 17.81 83.31
N GLN A 9 2.67 17.01 82.42
CA GLN A 9 2.41 15.54 82.41
C GLN A 9 1.73 14.91 83.66
N PRO A 10 1.21 13.66 83.64
CA PRO A 10 1.15 12.64 82.57
C PRO A 10 -0.29 12.14 82.31
N TYR A 11 -0.55 11.41 81.21
CA TYR A 11 -1.77 10.58 81.16
C TYR A 11 -1.58 9.27 80.41
N VAL A 12 -1.62 8.19 81.18
CA VAL A 12 -1.65 6.80 80.75
C VAL A 12 -3.09 6.45 80.37
N LYS A 13 -3.33 5.94 79.15
CA LYS A 13 -4.60 5.31 78.77
C LYS A 13 -4.36 3.84 78.39
N ARG A 14 -5.18 2.97 78.99
CA ARG A 14 -5.36 1.55 78.68
C ARG A 14 -6.09 1.35 77.32
N PRO A 15 -5.99 0.17 76.70
CA PRO A 15 -6.26 -0.03 75.28
C PRO A 15 -7.69 -0.54 75.00
N ARG A 16 -8.21 -0.26 73.79
CA ARG A 16 -9.06 -1.20 73.02
C ARG A 16 -9.39 -0.70 71.61
N ILE A 17 -9.22 -1.65 70.68
CA ILE A 17 -9.92 -1.88 69.40
C ILE A 17 -9.58 -0.93 68.26
N ASP A 18 -8.65 -1.37 67.43
CA ASP A 18 -8.58 -1.25 65.96
C ASP A 18 -7.70 -2.44 65.53
N SER A 19 -7.82 -3.12 64.41
CA SER A 19 -8.79 -3.29 63.33
C SER A 19 -8.20 -4.53 62.60
N LEU A 20 -9.05 -5.44 62.10
CA LEU A 20 -8.55 -6.60 61.35
C LEU A 20 -7.90 -6.11 60.05
N GLU A 21 -6.58 -6.21 59.94
CA GLU A 21 -5.90 -6.36 58.66
C GLU A 21 -5.54 -7.83 58.45
N PRO A 22 -5.87 -8.43 57.30
CA PRO A 22 -5.61 -9.84 57.04
C PRO A 22 -4.12 -10.06 56.84
N GLU A 23 -3.64 -11.18 57.40
CA GLU A 23 -2.38 -11.82 57.05
C GLU A 23 -2.18 -11.78 55.53
N THR A 24 -1.19 -11.02 55.07
CA THR A 24 -0.67 -11.11 53.71
C THR A 24 -0.10 -12.51 53.54
N LEU A 25 -0.92 -13.40 52.98
CA LEU A 25 -0.52 -14.65 52.36
C LEU A 25 0.60 -14.34 51.35
N VAL A 26 1.84 -14.49 51.80
CA VAL A 26 2.99 -14.66 50.92
C VAL A 26 2.81 -16.03 50.28
N GLU A 27 2.07 -16.10 49.18
CA GLU A 27 2.14 -17.22 48.26
C GLU A 27 3.52 -17.18 47.59
N ASN A 28 4.51 -17.78 48.26
CA ASN A 28 5.73 -18.27 47.62
C ASN A 28 5.33 -19.35 46.62
N LYS A 29 4.92 -18.94 45.42
CA LYS A 29 4.67 -19.80 44.27
C LYS A 29 6.01 -20.46 43.92
N LEU A 30 6.21 -21.72 44.34
CA LEU A 30 7.40 -22.50 43.99
C LEU A 30 7.61 -22.39 42.48
N ILE A 31 8.70 -21.74 42.06
CA ILE A 31 9.10 -21.70 40.66
C ILE A 31 9.41 -23.15 40.26
N SER A 32 8.60 -23.72 39.36
CA SER A 32 8.83 -25.06 38.84
C SER A 32 10.20 -25.12 38.16
N ALA A 33 11.02 -26.12 38.52
CA ALA A 33 12.33 -26.34 37.89
C ALA A 33 12.24 -26.72 36.39
N LEU A 34 11.02 -26.88 35.87
CA LEU A 34 10.70 -27.32 34.53
C LEU A 34 10.12 -26.16 33.71
N LEU A 35 10.39 -26.20 32.40
CA LEU A 35 9.87 -25.27 31.40
C LEU A 35 9.37 -26.07 30.19
N ALA A 36 8.12 -25.86 29.80
CA ALA A 36 7.61 -26.46 28.57
C ALA A 36 8.07 -25.63 27.36
N VAL A 37 8.46 -26.31 26.30
CA VAL A 37 8.88 -25.71 25.04
C VAL A 37 8.12 -26.34 23.90
N GLU A 38 7.53 -25.52 23.03
CA GLU A 38 6.78 -25.96 21.85
C GLU A 38 7.52 -25.56 20.57
N TYR A 39 7.71 -26.51 19.66
CA TYR A 39 8.20 -26.26 18.30
C TYR A 39 7.48 -27.16 17.31
N SER A 40 6.88 -26.58 16.26
CA SER A 40 6.10 -27.31 15.23
C SER A 40 5.08 -28.28 15.84
N ASP A 41 4.23 -27.77 16.75
CA ASP A 41 3.19 -28.49 17.49
C ASP A 41 3.67 -29.62 18.43
N ARG A 42 4.98 -29.84 18.52
CA ARG A 42 5.59 -30.77 19.47
C ARG A 42 6.01 -30.04 20.75
N LYS A 43 5.50 -30.50 21.89
CA LYS A 43 5.86 -30.00 23.23
C LYS A 43 6.87 -30.91 23.92
N VAL A 44 7.92 -30.32 24.47
CA VAL A 44 8.96 -31.00 25.25
C VAL A 44 9.21 -30.22 26.54
N VAL A 45 9.53 -30.90 27.62
CA VAL A 45 9.90 -30.27 28.89
C VAL A 45 11.42 -30.25 29.02
N ILE A 46 11.99 -29.07 29.26
CA ILE A 46 13.41 -28.88 29.56
C ILE A 46 13.59 -28.38 31.00
N ARG A 47 14.83 -28.43 31.51
CA ARG A 47 15.15 -27.74 32.76
C ARG A 47 15.13 -26.24 32.54
N ARG A 48 14.50 -25.53 33.47
CA ARG A 48 14.49 -24.07 33.49
C ARG A 48 15.90 -23.54 33.77
N SER A 49 16.31 -22.50 33.03
CA SER A 49 17.60 -21.83 33.23
C SER A 49 17.43 -20.32 33.16
N ALA A 50 18.05 -19.60 34.10
CA ALA A 50 18.16 -18.14 34.07
C ALA A 50 19.02 -17.63 32.90
N SER A 51 19.85 -18.50 32.29
CA SER A 51 20.65 -18.15 31.12
C SER A 51 19.88 -18.46 29.83
N TYR A 52 19.76 -17.44 28.98
CA TYR A 52 19.15 -17.56 27.66
C TYR A 52 19.91 -18.58 26.78
N ALA A 53 21.24 -18.47 26.73
CA ALA A 53 22.11 -19.40 26.00
C ALA A 53 21.95 -20.87 26.44
N ASN A 54 21.86 -21.13 27.75
CA ASN A 54 21.64 -22.49 28.27
C ASN A 54 20.26 -23.04 27.88
N THR A 55 19.25 -22.17 27.88
CA THR A 55 17.90 -22.52 27.42
C THR A 55 17.95 -22.85 25.93
N MET A 56 18.58 -22.02 25.11
CA MET A 56 18.73 -22.24 23.67
C MET A 56 19.45 -23.56 23.35
N ALA A 57 20.55 -23.85 24.07
CA ALA A 57 21.25 -25.13 23.94
C ALA A 57 20.36 -26.33 24.28
N SER A 58 19.53 -26.21 25.33
CA SER A 58 18.57 -27.25 25.73
C SER A 58 17.47 -27.45 24.67
N ILE A 59 16.99 -26.36 24.06
CA ILE A 59 16.01 -26.38 22.96
C ILE A 59 16.61 -27.08 21.74
N LYS A 60 17.82 -26.71 21.30
CA LYS A 60 18.52 -27.35 20.17
C LYS A 60 18.84 -28.82 20.40
N LYS A 61 19.05 -29.21 21.66
CA LYS A 61 19.21 -30.62 22.05
C LYS A 61 17.88 -31.39 21.99
N ALA A 62 16.79 -30.76 22.41
CA ALA A 62 15.45 -31.35 22.44
C ALA A 62 14.82 -31.51 21.03
N PHE A 63 15.08 -30.56 20.14
CA PHE A 63 14.56 -30.55 18.76
C PHE A 63 15.70 -30.73 17.77
N SER A 64 15.85 -31.94 17.22
CA SER A 64 16.93 -32.26 16.28
C SER A 64 16.93 -31.38 15.02
N GLN A 65 15.76 -30.85 14.62
CA GLN A 65 15.63 -29.90 13.50
C GLN A 65 16.35 -28.58 13.75
N LEU A 66 16.56 -28.19 15.01
CA LEU A 66 17.16 -26.92 15.40
C LEU A 66 18.66 -27.02 15.67
N ARG A 67 19.23 -28.23 15.67
CA ARG A 67 20.61 -28.49 16.11
C ARG A 67 21.66 -27.65 15.37
N ASN A 68 21.47 -27.46 14.07
CA ASN A 68 22.42 -26.77 13.19
C ASN A 68 21.96 -25.37 12.77
N VAL A 69 20.87 -24.87 13.36
CA VAL A 69 20.29 -23.57 13.00
C VAL A 69 21.00 -22.48 13.78
N PRO A 70 21.47 -21.38 13.16
CA PRO A 70 22.07 -20.24 13.88
C PRO A 70 21.11 -19.67 14.93
N ASP A 71 21.62 -19.23 16.09
CA ASP A 71 20.78 -18.71 17.17
C ASP A 71 19.97 -17.48 16.74
N GLN A 72 20.50 -16.65 15.85
CA GLN A 72 19.82 -15.48 15.28
C GLN A 72 18.57 -15.86 14.46
N GLN A 73 18.49 -17.11 14.01
CA GLN A 73 17.35 -17.66 13.28
C GLN A 73 16.37 -18.38 14.21
N ILE A 74 16.56 -18.38 15.53
CA ILE A 74 15.66 -19.01 16.50
C ILE A 74 15.12 -17.94 17.45
N GLN A 75 13.82 -17.74 17.41
CA GLN A 75 13.11 -16.78 18.22
C GLN A 75 12.23 -17.49 19.25
N LEU A 76 12.18 -16.95 20.47
CA LEU A 76 11.37 -17.47 21.56
C LEU A 76 10.18 -16.54 21.80
N PHE A 77 9.00 -17.11 21.95
CA PHE A 77 7.75 -16.39 22.16
C PHE A 77 7.07 -16.88 23.43
N VAL A 78 6.43 -15.98 24.17
CA VAL A 78 5.78 -16.26 25.46
C VAL A 78 4.40 -15.61 25.53
N LYS A 79 3.48 -16.23 26.26
CA LYS A 79 2.18 -15.65 26.57
C LYS A 79 2.30 -14.89 27.89
N LEU A 80 2.03 -13.59 27.88
CA LEU A 80 1.94 -12.77 29.09
C LEU A 80 0.46 -12.48 29.39
N GLU A 81 0.08 -12.46 30.67
CA GLU A 81 -1.32 -12.24 31.08
C GLU A 81 -1.86 -10.88 30.62
N GLN A 82 -0.99 -9.88 30.46
CA GLN A 82 -1.31 -8.53 30.03
C GLN A 82 -1.40 -8.37 28.51
N LEU A 83 -1.15 -9.43 27.74
CA LEU A 83 -1.12 -9.38 26.27
C LEU A 83 -2.11 -10.38 25.66
N ASP A 84 -2.89 -9.90 24.70
CA ASP A 84 -3.85 -10.71 23.95
C ASP A 84 -3.20 -11.72 22.99
N ASP A 85 -1.89 -11.59 22.71
CA ASP A 85 -1.10 -12.52 21.88
C ASP A 85 0.26 -12.91 22.53
N LEU A 86 1.07 -13.70 21.82
CA LEU A 86 2.42 -14.07 22.19
C LEU A 86 3.41 -12.92 21.93
N ALA A 87 4.25 -12.61 22.92
CA ALA A 87 5.34 -11.64 22.78
C ALA A 87 6.66 -12.35 22.46
N GLN A 88 7.46 -11.77 21.56
CA GLN A 88 8.83 -12.22 21.35
C GLN A 88 9.68 -11.83 22.56
N VAL A 89 10.49 -12.77 23.05
CA VAL A 89 11.44 -12.53 24.13
C VAL A 89 12.78 -12.10 23.55
N VAL A 90 13.25 -10.93 23.96
CA VAL A 90 14.64 -10.49 23.75
C VAL A 90 15.53 -11.09 24.85
N GLU A 91 16.78 -11.38 24.51
CA GLU A 91 17.73 -12.04 25.41
C GLU A 91 17.92 -11.27 26.73
N ASP A 92 18.00 -9.95 26.66
CA ASP A 92 18.25 -9.07 27.83
C ASP A 92 17.15 -9.14 28.91
N LEU A 93 15.93 -9.53 28.55
CA LEU A 93 14.79 -9.64 29.47
C LEU A 93 14.54 -11.08 29.94
N TRP A 94 15.36 -12.04 29.50
CA TRP A 94 15.11 -13.46 29.76
C TRP A 94 15.17 -13.83 31.26
N GLU A 95 16.16 -13.32 31.98
CA GLU A 95 16.38 -13.64 33.40
C GLU A 95 15.18 -13.21 34.27
N GLU A 96 14.59 -12.06 33.96
CA GLU A 96 13.42 -11.51 34.66
C GLU A 96 12.13 -12.26 34.31
N LEU A 97 11.99 -12.69 33.06
CA LEU A 97 10.78 -13.33 32.56
C LEU A 97 10.70 -14.82 32.92
N VAL A 98 11.81 -15.55 32.79
CA VAL A 98 11.82 -17.02 32.88
C VAL A 98 11.26 -17.62 34.17
N PRO A 99 11.31 -16.99 35.36
CA PRO A 99 10.66 -17.49 36.57
C PRO A 99 9.13 -17.56 36.46
N ALA A 100 8.51 -16.70 35.67
CA ALA A 100 7.06 -16.65 35.49
C ALA A 100 6.56 -17.53 34.32
N LEU A 101 7.45 -17.97 33.42
CA LEU A 101 7.05 -18.69 32.22
C LEU A 101 6.66 -20.14 32.51
N LEU A 102 5.56 -20.58 31.89
CA LEU A 102 5.13 -21.97 31.85
C LEU A 102 5.43 -22.64 30.51
N LEU A 103 5.29 -21.88 29.42
CA LEU A 103 5.46 -22.34 28.05
C LEU A 103 6.22 -21.31 27.23
N VAL A 104 7.19 -21.79 26.46
CA VAL A 104 7.91 -21.00 25.45
C VAL A 104 7.66 -21.62 24.09
N LYS A 105 7.20 -20.82 23.14
CA LYS A 105 7.04 -21.22 21.75
C LYS A 105 8.29 -20.84 20.95
N VAL A 106 8.88 -21.81 20.27
CA VAL A 106 10.08 -21.63 19.47
C VAL A 106 9.69 -21.44 18.02
N VAL A 107 10.27 -20.43 17.38
CA VAL A 107 10.00 -20.06 16.00
C VAL A 107 11.33 -19.95 15.28
N MET A 108 11.52 -20.72 14.22
CA MET A 108 12.64 -20.49 13.30
C MET A 108 12.30 -19.32 12.36
N ALA A 109 13.13 -18.28 12.34
CA ALA A 109 13.11 -17.20 11.37
C ALA A 109 13.96 -17.58 10.15
N ARG A 110 13.41 -17.47 8.94
CA ARG A 110 14.23 -17.55 7.72
C ARG A 110 14.63 -16.14 7.32
N LEU A 111 15.93 -15.90 7.21
CA LEU A 111 16.44 -14.72 6.50
C LEU A 111 16.05 -14.87 5.01
N PRO A 112 15.52 -13.82 4.36
CA PRO A 112 15.21 -13.88 2.94
C PRO A 112 16.50 -14.19 2.17
N THR A 113 16.48 -15.27 1.39
CA THR A 113 17.53 -15.54 0.40
C THR A 113 17.06 -14.93 -0.92
N PRO A 114 17.83 -14.01 -1.53
CA PRO A 114 17.50 -13.51 -2.84
C PRO A 114 17.65 -14.66 -3.85
N SER A 115 16.55 -15.06 -4.48
CA SER A 115 16.60 -16.00 -5.60
C SER A 115 16.98 -15.24 -6.88
N PRO A 116 17.85 -15.81 -7.75
CA PRO A 116 18.40 -15.13 -8.93
C PRO A 116 17.41 -14.97 -10.09
N ASN A 117 16.12 -15.33 -9.91
CA ASN A 117 15.08 -15.27 -10.93
C ASN A 117 14.04 -14.16 -10.69
N ASN A 118 14.26 -13.26 -9.73
CA ASN A 118 13.42 -12.08 -9.61
C ASN A 118 13.75 -11.12 -10.75
N LEU A 119 12.86 -11.06 -11.74
CA LEU A 119 12.70 -9.87 -12.57
C LEU A 119 12.41 -8.69 -11.63
N PRO A 120 12.89 -7.48 -11.93
CA PRO A 120 12.57 -6.32 -11.11
C PRO A 120 11.07 -6.01 -11.28
N GLY A 121 10.27 -6.34 -10.26
CA GLY A 121 8.82 -6.11 -10.21
C GLY A 121 8.03 -7.03 -9.27
N ASP A 122 7.66 -6.48 -8.10
CA ASP A 122 6.35 -6.60 -7.41
C ASP A 122 5.92 -7.74 -6.47
N GLY A 123 6.81 -8.62 -6.00
CA GLY A 123 6.40 -9.64 -5.03
C GLY A 123 7.23 -9.64 -3.76
N ILE A 124 6.68 -9.22 -2.62
CA ILE A 124 7.26 -9.64 -1.32
C ILE A 124 6.65 -10.99 -0.99
N HIS A 125 7.47 -12.03 -1.04
CA HIS A 125 7.06 -13.37 -0.63
C HIS A 125 7.21 -13.50 0.88
N ILE A 126 6.10 -13.76 1.57
CA ILE A 126 6.09 -13.98 3.00
C ILE A 126 5.63 -15.41 3.27
N ILE A 127 6.45 -16.17 4.01
CA ILE A 127 6.07 -17.48 4.54
C ILE A 127 5.28 -17.23 5.82
N ILE A 128 3.97 -17.50 5.79
CA ILE A 128 3.10 -17.20 6.92
C ILE A 128 2.91 -18.43 7.81
N LYS A 129 3.03 -18.21 9.13
CA LYS A 129 2.53 -19.13 10.16
C LYS A 129 1.10 -18.72 10.49
N ILE A 130 0.17 -19.67 10.42
CA ILE A 130 -1.29 -19.46 10.41
C ILE A 130 -1.74 -18.58 11.59
N CYS A 131 -2.23 -17.38 11.28
CA CYS A 131 -2.94 -16.48 12.20
C CYS A 131 -4.21 -15.93 11.54
N PRO A 132 -5.33 -15.76 12.26
CA PRO A 132 -6.49 -15.04 11.75
C PRO A 132 -6.15 -13.57 11.44
N GLY A 133 -6.45 -13.09 10.22
CA GLY A 133 -6.28 -11.68 9.86
C GLY A 133 -4.84 -11.27 9.51
N ILE A 134 -4.18 -12.01 8.63
CA ILE A 134 -2.80 -11.75 8.18
C ILE A 134 -2.55 -10.30 7.78
N LYS A 135 -3.45 -9.68 7.02
CA LYS A 135 -3.24 -8.31 6.55
C LYS A 135 -3.09 -7.34 7.73
N ARG A 136 -3.93 -7.50 8.75
CA ARG A 136 -3.87 -6.74 10.00
C ARG A 136 -2.57 -7.06 10.75
N GLU A 137 -2.17 -8.32 10.80
CA GLU A 137 -0.92 -8.73 11.47
C GLU A 137 0.32 -8.13 10.78
N LEU A 138 0.35 -8.16 9.45
CA LEU A 138 1.43 -7.60 8.64
C LEU A 138 1.57 -6.09 8.88
N GLN A 139 0.44 -5.38 8.93
CA GLN A 139 0.39 -3.94 9.22
C GLN A 139 0.80 -3.62 10.66
N GLN A 140 0.31 -4.38 11.65
CA GLN A 140 0.62 -4.16 13.07
C GLN A 140 2.07 -4.47 13.42
N ARG A 141 2.66 -5.50 12.79
CA ARG A 141 4.06 -5.88 13.00
C ARG A 141 5.05 -5.01 12.21
N MET A 142 4.56 -4.09 11.38
CA MET A 142 5.38 -3.22 10.53
C MET A 142 6.49 -4.00 9.82
N TYR A 143 6.13 -5.08 9.11
CA TYR A 143 7.16 -5.88 8.44
C TYR A 143 7.98 -4.98 7.51
N PRO A 144 9.32 -4.94 7.67
CA PRO A 144 10.17 -4.12 6.82
C PRO A 144 10.02 -4.58 5.37
N GLY A 145 9.79 -3.61 4.49
CA GLY A 145 9.57 -3.84 3.06
C GLY A 145 8.10 -3.76 2.64
N LEU A 146 7.11 -3.82 3.54
CA LEU A 146 5.70 -3.70 3.14
C LEU A 146 5.40 -2.37 2.44
N PRO A 147 4.56 -2.37 1.39
CA PRO A 147 4.16 -1.15 0.71
C PRO A 147 3.43 -0.17 1.65
N GLU A 148 3.92 1.06 1.76
CA GLU A 148 3.31 2.12 2.57
C GLU A 148 1.91 2.51 2.05
N GLY A 149 1.66 2.40 0.75
CA GLY A 149 0.39 2.70 0.08
C GLY A 149 -0.71 1.64 0.22
N GLY A 150 -0.48 0.62 1.05
CA GLY A 150 -1.35 -0.55 1.17
C GLY A 150 -1.04 -1.62 0.13
N PHE A 151 -1.62 -2.81 0.32
CA PHE A 151 -1.29 -3.99 -0.48
C PHE A 151 -2.47 -4.97 -0.59
N HIS A 152 -2.45 -5.73 -1.68
CA HIS A 152 -3.23 -6.95 -1.87
C HIS A 152 -2.38 -8.16 -1.50
N LEU A 153 -3.03 -9.21 -1.00
CA LEU A 153 -2.38 -10.50 -0.76
C LEU A 153 -2.86 -11.50 -1.80
N SER A 154 -1.93 -12.27 -2.33
CA SER A 154 -2.10 -13.26 -3.40
C SER A 154 -1.59 -14.61 -2.91
N CYS A 155 -2.35 -15.68 -3.13
CA CYS A 155 -1.88 -17.05 -2.89
C CYS A 155 -2.40 -17.97 -4.00
N ASN A 156 -1.52 -18.79 -4.58
CA ASN A 156 -1.86 -19.73 -5.66
C ASN A 156 -2.67 -19.10 -6.80
N GLY A 157 -2.36 -17.86 -7.16
CA GLY A 157 -3.07 -17.16 -8.21
C GLY A 157 -4.42 -16.56 -7.80
N THR A 158 -4.76 -16.50 -6.50
CA THR A 158 -6.03 -15.92 -6.01
C THR A 158 -5.77 -14.78 -5.05
N ILE A 159 -6.43 -13.63 -5.27
CA ILE A 159 -6.34 -12.48 -4.37
C ILE A 159 -7.28 -12.69 -3.19
N MET A 160 -6.75 -12.42 -2.00
CA MET A 160 -7.48 -12.54 -0.74
C MET A 160 -8.14 -11.21 -0.40
N GLY A 161 -9.46 -11.24 -0.15
CA GLY A 161 -10.23 -10.07 0.30
C GLY A 161 -10.03 -9.77 1.79
N ASP A 162 -10.43 -8.58 2.23
CA ASP A 162 -10.24 -8.06 3.61
C ASP A 162 -11.02 -8.81 4.71
N GLY A 163 -11.72 -9.89 4.38
CA GLY A 163 -12.39 -10.80 5.33
C GLY A 163 -12.13 -12.29 5.06
N ASP A 164 -11.25 -12.61 4.11
CA ASP A 164 -10.95 -14.01 3.81
C ASP A 164 -10.08 -14.65 4.89
N THR A 165 -10.29 -15.94 5.12
CA THR A 165 -9.46 -16.74 6.03
C THR A 165 -8.45 -17.56 5.23
N LEU A 166 -7.31 -17.85 5.85
CA LEU A 166 -6.32 -18.78 5.30
C LEU A 166 -6.93 -20.13 4.92
N ALA A 167 -7.87 -20.62 5.72
CA ALA A 167 -8.59 -21.87 5.48
C ALA A 167 -9.44 -21.83 4.20
N ARG A 168 -10.03 -20.69 3.85
CA ARG A 168 -10.80 -20.52 2.61
C ARG A 168 -9.93 -20.73 1.37
N HIS A 169 -8.70 -20.26 1.43
CA HIS A 169 -7.70 -20.37 0.36
C HIS A 169 -6.83 -21.62 0.47
N ARG A 170 -7.13 -22.53 1.43
CA ARG A 170 -6.39 -23.78 1.72
C ARG A 170 -4.90 -23.56 1.96
N ILE A 171 -4.56 -22.44 2.58
CA ILE A 171 -3.18 -22.05 2.85
C ILE A 171 -2.73 -22.75 4.13
N GLU A 172 -1.68 -23.56 4.00
CA GLU A 172 -1.06 -24.31 5.07
C GLU A 172 0.22 -23.63 5.59
N ASN A 173 0.70 -24.09 6.75
CA ASN A 173 1.91 -23.53 7.34
C ASN A 173 3.14 -23.89 6.50
N GLY A 174 3.76 -22.88 5.91
CA GLY A 174 4.89 -23.03 4.99
C GLY A 174 4.58 -22.58 3.56
N ASP A 175 3.32 -22.30 3.25
CA ASP A 175 2.91 -21.76 1.96
C ASP A 175 3.38 -20.30 1.81
N GLU A 176 3.66 -19.94 0.56
CA GLU A 176 4.08 -18.59 0.18
C GLU A 176 2.86 -17.73 -0.16
N ILE A 177 2.81 -16.55 0.43
CA ILE A 177 1.86 -15.50 0.09
C ILE A 177 2.65 -14.37 -0.55
N GLU A 178 2.17 -13.93 -1.70
CA GLU A 178 2.69 -12.79 -2.43
C GLU A 178 1.96 -11.52 -1.96
N VAL A 179 2.74 -10.51 -1.58
CA VAL A 179 2.24 -9.17 -1.26
C VAL A 179 2.44 -8.28 -2.49
N MET A 180 1.33 -7.78 -3.03
CA MET A 180 1.33 -6.86 -4.17
C MET A 180 0.95 -5.46 -3.70
N PRO A 181 1.73 -4.41 -3.99
CA PRO A 181 1.35 -3.04 -3.65
C PRO A 181 0.02 -2.64 -4.31
N ILE A 182 -0.81 -1.88 -3.60
CA ILE A 182 -1.92 -1.17 -4.24
C ILE A 182 -1.32 0.03 -4.94
N ARG A 183 -1.39 0.03 -6.26
CA ARG A 183 -1.01 1.19 -7.08
C ARG A 183 -2.21 2.07 -7.31
N THR A 184 -1.95 3.35 -7.50
CA THR A 184 -2.97 4.37 -7.73
C THR A 184 -2.79 4.96 -9.12
N GLY A 185 -3.82 4.86 -9.96
CA GLY A 185 -4.04 5.79 -11.07
C GLY A 185 -4.40 7.14 -10.46
N GLY A 186 -3.38 7.99 -10.30
CA GLY A 186 -3.41 9.21 -9.50
C GLY A 186 -3.72 10.45 -10.31
N LYS A 187 -4.64 11.26 -9.77
CA LYS A 187 -5.10 12.55 -10.30
C LYS A 187 -5.36 12.60 -11.82
N PRO A 188 -6.13 11.67 -12.42
CA PRO A 188 -6.92 12.03 -13.59
C PRO A 188 -7.78 13.28 -13.37
N VAL A 189 -7.47 14.36 -14.09
CA VAL A 189 -8.22 15.62 -14.07
C VAL A 189 -8.73 15.93 -15.46
N ILE A 190 -10.03 16.21 -15.58
CA ILE A 190 -10.72 16.52 -16.85
C ILE A 190 -11.13 17.99 -16.87
N TYR A 191 -10.56 18.75 -17.80
CA TYR A 191 -10.95 20.11 -18.14
C TYR A 191 -11.87 20.09 -19.36
N LEU A 192 -12.86 20.98 -19.36
CA LEU A 192 -13.72 21.24 -20.50
C LEU A 192 -13.59 22.72 -20.88
N PHE A 193 -13.15 22.98 -22.10
CA PHE A 193 -13.00 24.33 -22.63
C PHE A 193 -13.99 24.54 -23.77
N SER A 194 -14.83 25.57 -23.67
CA SER A 194 -15.76 25.91 -24.75
C SER A 194 -15.75 27.43 -24.98
N PRO A 195 -15.76 27.91 -26.24
CA PRO A 195 -15.83 29.35 -26.53
C PRO A 195 -17.16 29.96 -26.07
N LEU A 196 -18.21 29.16 -25.95
CA LEU A 196 -19.55 29.56 -25.53
C LEU A 196 -20.04 28.66 -24.39
N PRO A 197 -20.93 29.14 -23.50
CA PRO A 197 -21.54 28.29 -22.50
C PRO A 197 -22.28 27.11 -23.15
N ILE A 198 -22.03 25.90 -22.65
CA ILE A 198 -22.77 24.68 -23.01
C ILE A 198 -23.42 24.18 -21.73
N LEU A 199 -24.73 23.99 -21.77
CA LEU A 199 -25.51 23.47 -20.64
C LEU A 199 -25.63 21.96 -20.71
N ASP A 200 -25.82 21.33 -19.55
CA ASP A 200 -26.13 19.90 -19.43
C ASP A 200 -25.08 18.99 -20.09
N VAL A 201 -23.80 19.38 -20.06
CA VAL A 201 -22.70 18.55 -20.57
C VAL A 201 -22.58 17.32 -19.69
N ARG A 202 -22.83 16.15 -20.28
CA ARG A 202 -22.71 14.86 -19.61
C ARG A 202 -21.32 14.30 -19.82
N VAL A 203 -20.60 14.05 -18.73
CA VAL A 203 -19.29 13.39 -18.74
C VAL A 203 -19.42 12.03 -18.10
N GLN A 204 -19.28 10.97 -18.88
CA GLN A 204 -19.42 9.58 -18.45
C GLN A 204 -18.07 8.89 -18.53
N LEU A 205 -17.64 8.32 -17.42
CA LEU A 205 -16.38 7.62 -17.31
C LEU A 205 -16.63 6.22 -16.78
N SER A 206 -16.04 5.22 -17.43
CA SER A 206 -16.03 3.84 -16.94
C SER A 206 -14.61 3.37 -16.75
N LEU A 207 -14.40 2.37 -15.89
CA LEU A 207 -13.13 1.72 -15.65
C LEU A 207 -13.23 0.24 -16.00
N VAL A 208 -12.17 -0.33 -16.56
CA VAL A 208 -12.02 -1.79 -16.63
C VAL A 208 -11.93 -2.40 -15.23
N LYS A 209 -12.20 -3.69 -15.10
CA LYS A 209 -12.16 -4.43 -13.82
C LYS A 209 -10.80 -4.44 -13.11
N ALA A 210 -9.73 -4.08 -13.83
CA ALA A 210 -8.37 -3.91 -13.30
C ALA A 210 -8.23 -2.64 -12.44
N TRP A 211 -9.19 -1.73 -12.49
CA TRP A 211 -9.28 -0.53 -11.66
C TRP A 211 -10.62 -0.45 -10.92
N ARG A 212 -10.63 0.32 -9.84
CA ARG A 212 -11.84 0.74 -9.12
C ARG A 212 -11.63 2.17 -8.63
N PHE A 213 -12.67 2.98 -8.61
CA PHE A 213 -12.58 4.35 -8.13
C PHE A 213 -12.16 4.38 -6.66
N SER A 214 -11.19 5.24 -6.33
CA SER A 214 -10.75 5.50 -4.96
C SER A 214 -11.13 6.90 -4.48
N ALA A 215 -11.17 7.88 -5.39
CA ALA A 215 -11.63 9.24 -5.13
C ALA A 215 -12.34 9.81 -6.35
N ILE A 216 -13.35 10.64 -6.12
CA ILE A 216 -14.18 11.27 -7.16
C ILE A 216 -14.55 12.68 -6.69
N TYR A 217 -14.34 13.69 -7.52
CA TYR A 217 -14.73 15.07 -7.24
C TYR A 217 -15.15 15.80 -8.53
N PRO A 218 -16.31 16.51 -8.55
CA PRO A 218 -17.36 16.52 -7.54
C PRO A 218 -17.90 15.11 -7.23
N PRO A 219 -18.39 14.83 -6.01
CA PRO A 219 -18.91 13.51 -5.67
C PRO A 219 -20.10 13.14 -6.57
N THR A 220 -20.06 11.96 -7.17
CA THR A 220 -21.16 11.37 -7.94
C THR A 220 -21.27 9.87 -7.65
N PRO A 221 -22.47 9.24 -7.73
CA PRO A 221 -22.62 7.82 -7.46
C PRO A 221 -21.83 6.94 -8.43
N ILE A 222 -21.15 5.94 -7.88
CA ILE A 222 -20.56 4.83 -8.65
C ILE A 222 -21.68 3.84 -9.00
N THR A 223 -21.70 3.42 -10.25
CA THR A 223 -22.65 2.45 -10.82
C THR A 223 -21.91 1.30 -11.47
N SER A 224 -22.62 0.20 -11.71
CA SER A 224 -22.10 -0.91 -12.51
C SER A 224 -22.59 -0.75 -13.96
N PRO A 225 -21.70 -0.64 -14.95
CA PRO A 225 -22.08 -0.57 -16.36
C PRO A 225 -22.73 -1.88 -16.83
N SER A 226 -23.52 -1.81 -17.90
CA SER A 226 -24.16 -3.00 -18.49
C SER A 226 -23.21 -3.87 -19.30
N ASP A 227 -22.05 -3.33 -19.68
CA ASP A 227 -20.99 -4.07 -20.36
C ASP A 227 -20.18 -4.88 -19.35
N ASP A 228 -20.24 -6.21 -19.47
CA ASP A 228 -19.52 -7.15 -18.60
C ASP A 228 -18.00 -7.05 -18.70
N SER A 229 -17.43 -6.35 -19.68
CA SER A 229 -15.99 -6.07 -19.75
C SER A 229 -15.54 -4.97 -18.77
N LEU A 230 -16.47 -4.11 -18.34
CA LEU A 230 -16.20 -2.97 -17.46
C LEU A 230 -16.50 -3.30 -15.99
N GLY A 231 -15.93 -2.50 -15.08
CA GLY A 231 -16.03 -2.66 -13.63
C GLY A 231 -16.97 -1.65 -12.99
N GLU A 232 -16.54 -0.39 -12.95
CA GLU A 232 -17.25 0.71 -12.29
C GLU A 232 -17.44 1.86 -13.27
N ALA A 233 -18.53 2.61 -13.12
CA ALA A 233 -18.84 3.76 -13.97
C ALA A 233 -19.43 4.92 -13.16
N ILE A 234 -19.13 6.13 -13.58
CA ILE A 234 -19.63 7.38 -13.01
C ILE A 234 -20.11 8.33 -14.10
N SER A 235 -20.96 9.28 -13.72
CA SER A 235 -21.42 10.34 -14.61
C SER A 235 -21.52 11.66 -13.87
N TRP A 236 -20.95 12.72 -14.45
CA TRP A 236 -21.22 14.11 -14.09
C TRP A 236 -22.17 14.75 -15.10
N THR A 237 -22.89 15.77 -14.66
CA THR A 237 -23.63 16.69 -15.54
C THR A 237 -23.25 18.10 -15.11
N VAL A 238 -22.66 18.85 -16.04
CA VAL A 238 -22.09 20.16 -15.75
C VAL A 238 -22.44 21.18 -16.83
N ASP A 239 -22.47 22.45 -16.46
CA ASP A 239 -22.43 23.55 -17.44
C ASP A 239 -20.99 24.03 -17.62
N THR A 240 -20.54 24.20 -18.85
CA THR A 240 -19.23 24.78 -19.15
C THR A 240 -19.33 26.29 -19.26
N ARG A 241 -18.29 27.01 -18.82
CA ARG A 241 -18.17 28.46 -19.04
C ARG A 241 -16.95 28.82 -19.90
N PRO A 242 -16.96 29.97 -20.60
CA PRO A 242 -15.84 30.39 -21.45
C PRO A 242 -14.51 30.60 -20.73
N ASP A 243 -14.54 30.79 -19.41
CA ASP A 243 -13.33 30.88 -18.58
C ASP A 243 -12.75 29.52 -18.17
N GLY A 244 -13.40 28.41 -18.57
CA GLY A 244 -13.01 27.04 -18.23
C GLY A 244 -13.58 26.53 -16.91
N SER A 245 -14.31 27.35 -16.15
CA SER A 245 -15.02 26.88 -14.96
C SER A 245 -16.24 26.03 -15.32
N LEU A 246 -16.60 25.12 -14.43
CA LEU A 246 -17.74 24.21 -14.56
C LEU A 246 -18.72 24.44 -13.42
N LEU A 247 -20.01 24.43 -13.71
CA LEU A 247 -21.05 24.34 -12.68
C LEU A 247 -21.55 22.90 -12.62
N ASP A 248 -21.27 22.18 -11.54
CA ASP A 248 -21.77 20.84 -11.33
C ASP A 248 -23.22 20.86 -10.85
N HIS A 249 -24.10 20.13 -11.54
CA HIS A 249 -25.54 20.15 -11.28
C HIS A 249 -25.92 19.40 -10.01
N LEU A 250 -25.18 18.35 -9.65
CA LEU A 250 -25.51 17.53 -8.49
C LEU A 250 -25.20 18.26 -7.18
N THR A 251 -24.03 18.90 -7.10
CA THR A 251 -23.59 19.63 -5.90
C THR A 251 -23.95 21.11 -5.93
N ASN A 252 -24.36 21.64 -7.09
CA ASN A 252 -24.58 23.06 -7.34
C ASN A 252 -23.34 23.91 -6.96
N ARG A 253 -22.15 23.39 -7.28
CA ARG A 253 -20.86 24.02 -6.99
C ARG A 253 -20.15 24.36 -8.28
N GLU A 254 -19.47 25.49 -8.25
CA GLU A 254 -18.50 25.84 -9.26
C GLU A 254 -17.17 25.13 -8.98
N VAL A 255 -16.63 24.46 -10.00
CA VAL A 255 -15.36 23.72 -9.93
C VAL A 255 -14.51 24.02 -11.15
N ALA A 256 -13.19 23.94 -10.99
CA ALA A 256 -12.25 24.20 -12.09
C ALA A 256 -12.12 23.02 -13.06
N TYR A 257 -12.42 21.80 -12.59
CA TYR A 257 -12.26 20.56 -13.34
C TYR A 257 -13.02 19.41 -12.66
N LEU A 258 -13.19 18.31 -13.37
CA LEU A 258 -13.62 17.02 -12.81
C LEU A 258 -12.39 16.19 -12.46
N PHE A 259 -12.47 15.39 -11.41
CA PHE A 259 -11.35 14.65 -10.85
C PHE A 259 -11.79 13.24 -10.46
N TRP A 260 -10.93 12.28 -10.74
CA TRP A 260 -11.08 10.92 -10.26
C TRP A 260 -9.71 10.30 -9.97
N GLU A 261 -9.69 9.27 -9.14
CA GLU A 261 -8.55 8.38 -8.93
C GLU A 261 -9.04 6.94 -8.91
N ALA A 262 -8.14 6.01 -9.21
CA ALA A 262 -8.44 4.59 -9.12
C ALA A 262 -7.33 3.79 -8.43
N HIS A 263 -7.73 2.79 -7.66
CA HIS A 263 -6.81 1.78 -7.16
C HIS A 263 -6.77 0.58 -8.11
N THR A 264 -5.59 -0.02 -8.26
CA THR A 264 -5.46 -1.31 -8.94
C THR A 264 -6.25 -2.38 -8.21
N SER A 265 -7.07 -3.08 -8.97
CA SER A 265 -7.88 -4.21 -8.56
C SER A 265 -7.47 -5.41 -9.41
N PRO A 266 -6.34 -6.07 -9.10
CA PRO A 266 -5.91 -7.18 -9.90
C PRO A 266 -7.00 -8.27 -9.87
N LYS A 267 -7.20 -8.95 -10.99
CA LYS A 267 -7.90 -10.23 -11.04
C LYS A 267 -6.98 -11.15 -11.79
N LEU A 268 -6.38 -12.09 -11.08
CA LEU A 268 -5.55 -13.11 -11.70
C LEU A 268 -6.45 -13.96 -12.61
N PRO A 269 -6.06 -14.20 -13.87
CA PRO A 269 -6.91 -14.93 -14.80
C PRO A 269 -7.17 -16.34 -14.28
N ILE A 270 -8.45 -16.70 -14.18
CA ILE A 270 -8.91 -18.03 -13.70
C ILE A 270 -8.56 -19.13 -14.73
N SER A 271 -8.06 -18.78 -15.91
CA SER A 271 -7.66 -19.74 -16.96
C SER A 271 -6.66 -19.08 -17.92
N PRO A 272 -5.74 -19.84 -18.56
CA PRO A 272 -4.95 -19.31 -19.65
C PRO A 272 -5.88 -18.77 -20.74
N PRO A 273 -5.59 -17.61 -21.34
CA PRO A 273 -6.45 -17.05 -22.38
C PRO A 273 -6.50 -18.00 -23.57
N THR A 274 -7.70 -18.45 -23.93
CA THR A 274 -7.96 -19.36 -25.06
C THR A 274 -7.79 -18.68 -26.43
N THR A 275 -7.43 -17.39 -26.43
CA THR A 275 -7.17 -16.58 -27.61
C THR A 275 -5.91 -15.76 -27.40
N PRO A 276 -5.05 -15.59 -28.42
CA PRO A 276 -3.98 -14.60 -28.37
C PRO A 276 -4.60 -13.20 -28.44
N SER A 277 -5.24 -12.77 -27.35
CA SER A 277 -5.84 -11.46 -27.23
C SER A 277 -4.70 -10.44 -27.08
N ARG A 278 -4.42 -9.76 -28.20
CA ARG A 278 -3.74 -8.46 -28.33
C ARG A 278 -2.69 -8.16 -27.26
N LEU A 279 -1.44 -8.55 -27.53
CA LEU A 279 -0.22 -8.25 -26.75
C LEU A 279 0.11 -6.73 -26.60
N LEU A 280 -0.84 -5.82 -26.81
CA LEU A 280 -0.57 -4.36 -26.91
C LEU A 280 -1.50 -3.48 -26.06
N SER A 281 -2.51 -4.03 -25.38
CA SER A 281 -3.41 -3.24 -24.52
C SER A 281 -2.76 -2.97 -23.16
N PHE A 282 -2.87 -1.74 -22.68
CA PHE A 282 -2.44 -1.37 -21.33
C PHE A 282 -3.32 -2.10 -20.28
N ASP A 283 -2.69 -2.81 -19.34
CA ASP A 283 -3.36 -3.42 -18.19
C ASP A 283 -2.99 -2.62 -16.93
N PRO A 284 -3.92 -1.85 -16.36
CA PRO A 284 -3.63 -1.04 -15.18
C PRO A 284 -3.28 -1.85 -13.94
N ALA A 285 -3.67 -3.13 -13.86
CA ALA A 285 -3.27 -3.99 -12.74
C ALA A 285 -1.84 -4.51 -12.89
N ARG A 286 -1.27 -4.44 -14.09
CA ARG A 286 0.09 -4.89 -14.42
C ARG A 286 0.78 -3.87 -15.34
N PRO A 287 0.91 -2.61 -14.90
CA PRO A 287 1.52 -1.59 -15.71
C PRO A 287 3.01 -1.91 -15.93
N SER A 288 3.55 -1.53 -17.08
CA SER A 288 4.96 -1.80 -17.41
C SER A 288 5.59 -0.66 -18.19
N ILE A 289 6.88 -0.45 -17.93
CA ILE A 289 7.73 0.52 -18.61
C ILE A 289 8.92 -0.27 -19.17
N LEU A 290 9.18 -0.14 -20.47
CA LEU A 290 10.31 -0.81 -21.11
C LEU A 290 11.37 0.23 -21.48
N PRO A 291 12.67 -0.11 -21.44
CA PRO A 291 13.71 0.81 -21.91
C PRO A 291 13.49 1.31 -23.35
N SER A 292 12.87 0.51 -24.21
CA SER A 292 12.64 0.88 -25.62
C SER A 292 11.55 1.93 -25.84
N ASP A 293 10.67 2.15 -24.86
CA ASP A 293 9.50 3.03 -24.98
C ASP A 293 9.41 4.07 -23.85
N SER A 294 10.55 4.42 -23.27
CA SER A 294 10.65 5.32 -22.14
C SER A 294 11.83 6.29 -22.23
N ALA A 295 11.87 7.24 -21.30
CA ALA A 295 13.03 8.08 -21.03
C ALA A 295 13.50 7.88 -19.59
N LEU A 296 14.80 7.70 -19.40
CA LEU A 296 15.41 7.60 -18.08
C LEU A 296 16.15 8.90 -17.73
N LEU A 297 15.83 9.48 -16.58
CA LEU A 297 16.33 10.78 -16.17
C LEU A 297 16.72 10.78 -14.68
N PRO A 298 17.79 11.48 -14.29
CA PRO A 298 18.02 11.78 -12.88
C PRO A 298 16.95 12.75 -12.35
N PHE A 299 16.66 12.67 -11.06
CA PHE A 299 15.60 13.47 -10.42
C PHE A 299 15.74 14.98 -10.66
N ASP A 300 16.95 15.53 -10.71
CA ASP A 300 17.18 16.97 -10.92
C ASP A 300 16.81 17.45 -12.34
N LYS A 301 16.57 16.54 -13.29
CA LYS A 301 16.15 16.84 -14.68
C LYS A 301 14.71 16.43 -14.97
N VAL A 302 14.10 15.59 -14.13
CA VAL A 302 12.83 14.94 -14.45
C VAL A 302 11.67 15.92 -14.60
N THR A 303 11.59 16.95 -13.75
CA THR A 303 10.49 17.92 -13.77
C THR A 303 10.52 18.82 -15.00
N GLY A 304 11.71 19.25 -15.42
CA GLY A 304 11.89 20.02 -16.65
C GLY A 304 11.51 19.21 -17.88
N TYR A 305 11.94 17.94 -17.93
CA TYR A 305 11.56 17.03 -19.01
C TYR A 305 10.04 16.80 -19.08
N ILE A 306 9.37 16.58 -17.94
CA ILE A 306 7.91 16.43 -17.90
C ILE A 306 7.24 17.72 -18.40
N ASP A 307 7.68 18.91 -17.96
CA ASP A 307 7.11 20.17 -18.44
C ASP A 307 7.26 20.32 -19.96
N ASP A 308 8.45 20.04 -20.51
CA ASP A 308 8.71 20.08 -21.94
C ASP A 308 7.83 19.09 -22.73
N ALA A 309 7.62 17.88 -22.21
CA ALA A 309 6.76 16.87 -22.82
C ALA A 309 5.29 17.29 -22.82
N LEU A 310 4.78 17.77 -21.68
CA LEU A 310 3.41 18.24 -21.56
C LEU A 310 3.17 19.51 -22.39
N LEU A 311 4.17 20.40 -22.50
CA LEU A 311 4.13 21.55 -23.38
C LEU A 311 4.08 21.13 -24.85
N ALA A 312 4.87 20.13 -25.26
CA ALA A 312 4.84 19.59 -26.62
C ALA A 312 3.50 18.91 -26.97
N MET A 313 2.76 18.44 -25.96
CA MET A 313 1.39 17.92 -26.04
C MET A 313 0.30 19.00 -25.90
N GLU A 314 0.67 20.27 -25.88
CA GLU A 314 -0.25 21.41 -25.88
C GLU A 314 -1.09 21.61 -24.62
N LEU A 315 -0.62 21.09 -23.48
CA LEU A 315 -1.26 21.35 -22.19
C LEU A 315 -0.98 22.79 -21.73
N HIS A 316 -2.01 23.45 -21.17
CA HIS A 316 -1.90 24.80 -20.63
C HIS A 316 -1.10 24.83 -19.31
N ALA A 317 -0.62 26.03 -18.94
CA ALA A 317 0.31 26.19 -17.82
C ALA A 317 -0.21 25.66 -16.47
N GLU A 318 -1.50 25.85 -16.19
CA GLU A 318 -2.11 25.33 -14.95
C GLU A 318 -2.10 23.79 -14.94
N ALA A 319 -2.50 23.12 -16.03
CA ALA A 319 -2.46 21.65 -16.10
C ALA A 319 -1.03 21.12 -15.90
N ARG A 320 -0.02 21.71 -16.55
CA ARG A 320 1.38 21.26 -16.39
C ARG A 320 1.90 21.46 -14.96
N THR A 321 1.60 22.62 -14.37
CA THR A 321 1.97 22.91 -12.98
C THR A 321 1.29 21.94 -12.01
N SER A 322 -0.02 21.73 -12.17
CA SER A 322 -0.83 20.82 -11.35
C SER A 322 -0.40 19.35 -11.51
N PHE A 323 0.06 18.95 -12.70
CA PHE A 323 0.61 17.64 -12.99
C PHE A 323 1.91 17.42 -12.20
N ILE A 324 2.89 18.30 -12.40
CA ILE A 324 4.22 18.18 -11.78
C ILE A 324 4.12 18.25 -10.27
N THR A 325 3.39 19.22 -9.73
CA THR A 325 3.28 19.41 -8.27
C THR A 325 2.61 18.24 -7.54
N TYR A 326 1.68 17.54 -8.21
CA TYR A 326 1.07 16.35 -7.63
C TYR A 326 2.03 15.16 -7.60
N TRP A 327 2.77 14.92 -8.69
CA TRP A 327 3.68 13.78 -8.78
C TRP A 327 5.05 14.01 -8.12
N LEU A 328 5.42 15.26 -7.86
CA LEU A 328 6.73 15.63 -7.29
C LEU A 328 7.08 14.86 -6.01
N PRO A 329 6.18 14.68 -5.02
CA PRO A 329 6.49 13.89 -3.83
C PRO A 329 6.87 12.44 -4.15
N ASN A 330 6.17 11.78 -5.08
CA ASN A 330 6.49 10.41 -5.50
C ASN A 330 7.79 10.36 -6.31
N LEU A 331 7.99 11.27 -7.25
CA LEU A 331 9.21 11.37 -8.04
C LEU A 331 10.45 11.58 -7.14
N SER A 332 10.30 12.35 -6.06
CA SER A 332 11.41 12.66 -5.14
C SER A 332 11.92 11.49 -4.31
N LYS A 333 11.20 10.35 -4.32
CA LYS A 333 11.64 9.12 -3.66
C LYS A 333 12.75 8.40 -4.42
N HIS A 334 12.94 8.75 -5.70
CA HIS A 334 13.80 8.03 -6.64
C HIS A 334 14.96 8.91 -7.10
N THR A 335 16.14 8.31 -7.27
CA THR A 335 17.31 9.02 -7.80
C THR A 335 17.28 9.13 -9.32
N HIS A 336 16.85 8.06 -9.98
CA HIS A 336 16.64 7.98 -11.42
C HIS A 336 15.22 7.49 -11.68
N ILE A 337 14.54 8.12 -12.65
CA ILE A 337 13.14 7.90 -12.96
C ILE A 337 13.02 7.54 -14.44
N ALA A 338 12.43 6.38 -14.72
CA ALA A 338 11.99 6.04 -16.06
C ALA A 338 10.55 6.54 -16.25
N ILE A 339 10.28 7.21 -17.38
CA ILE A 339 8.98 7.81 -17.72
C ILE A 339 8.51 7.30 -19.07
N ARG A 340 7.21 7.00 -19.15
CA ARG A 340 6.50 6.69 -20.38
C ARG A 340 5.14 7.39 -20.39
N PHE A 341 4.78 8.02 -21.50
CA PHE A 341 3.38 8.42 -21.74
C PHE A 341 2.67 7.38 -22.62
N LEU A 342 1.44 7.02 -22.24
CA LEU A 342 0.64 6.06 -22.97
C LEU A 342 0.02 6.68 -24.24
N PRO A 343 -0.05 5.94 -25.36
CA PRO A 343 -0.97 6.23 -26.44
C PRO A 343 -2.41 6.38 -25.95
N GLN A 344 -3.12 7.37 -26.48
CA GLN A 344 -4.49 7.69 -26.05
C GLN A 344 -5.47 6.51 -26.19
N ASP A 345 -5.35 5.76 -27.29
CA ASP A 345 -6.19 4.59 -27.56
C ASP A 345 -5.97 3.47 -26.52
N GLN A 346 -4.72 3.23 -26.10
CA GLN A 346 -4.41 2.26 -25.06
C GLN A 346 -4.96 2.67 -23.69
N TYR A 347 -4.93 3.97 -23.38
CA TYR A 347 -5.52 4.48 -22.14
C TYR A 347 -7.06 4.45 -22.18
N GLU A 348 -7.66 4.79 -23.33
CA GLU A 348 -9.11 4.74 -23.56
C GLU A 348 -9.70 3.35 -23.32
N GLU A 349 -8.99 2.28 -23.71
CA GLU A 349 -9.42 0.90 -23.44
C GLU A 349 -9.55 0.59 -21.94
N SER A 350 -8.77 1.25 -21.08
CA SER A 350 -8.77 1.05 -19.63
C SER A 350 -9.75 1.96 -18.88
N ALA A 351 -9.95 3.17 -19.39
CA ALA A 351 -10.82 4.16 -18.77
C ALA A 351 -11.71 4.87 -19.82
N PRO A 352 -12.71 4.20 -20.42
CA PRO A 352 -13.52 4.80 -21.48
C PRO A 352 -14.20 6.10 -21.04
N LEU A 353 -14.05 7.16 -21.84
CA LEU A 353 -14.57 8.50 -21.56
C LEU A 353 -15.52 8.95 -22.69
N CYS A 354 -16.78 9.18 -22.33
CA CYS A 354 -17.79 9.70 -23.25
C CYS A 354 -18.31 11.05 -22.76
N ILE A 355 -18.23 12.07 -23.60
CA ILE A 355 -18.73 13.43 -23.32
C ILE A 355 -19.84 13.76 -24.31
N THR A 356 -20.97 14.26 -23.81
CA THR A 356 -22.14 14.66 -24.62
C THR A 356 -22.55 16.10 -24.29
N PRO A 357 -22.65 17.03 -25.27
CA PRO A 357 -22.30 16.85 -26.69
C PRO A 357 -20.83 16.47 -26.88
N ALA A 358 -20.49 15.87 -28.03
CA ALA A 358 -19.12 15.44 -28.29
C ALA A 358 -18.21 16.67 -28.49
N PRO A 359 -17.07 16.78 -27.77
CA PRO A 359 -16.04 17.76 -28.06
C PRO A 359 -15.47 17.56 -29.48
N GLU A 360 -15.05 18.62 -30.16
CA GLU A 360 -14.34 18.49 -31.44
C GLU A 360 -12.94 17.91 -31.29
N ILE A 361 -12.39 17.93 -30.07
CA ILE A 361 -11.14 17.26 -29.70
C ILE A 361 -11.14 16.88 -28.21
N THR A 362 -10.68 15.66 -27.94
CA THR A 362 -10.34 15.18 -26.60
C THR A 362 -8.86 14.83 -26.61
N THR A 363 -8.08 15.41 -25.69
CA THR A 363 -6.66 15.07 -25.48
C THR A 363 -6.54 14.38 -24.12
N ARG A 364 -6.05 13.14 -24.09
CA ARG A 364 -5.86 12.37 -22.85
C ARG A 364 -4.38 12.03 -22.67
N VAL A 365 -3.77 12.46 -21.58
CA VAL A 365 -2.35 12.22 -21.29
C VAL A 365 -2.23 11.38 -20.02
N PHE A 366 -1.66 10.18 -20.12
CA PHE A 366 -1.46 9.33 -18.96
C PHE A 366 0.01 8.92 -18.85
N MET A 367 0.66 9.28 -17.74
CA MET A 367 2.08 8.99 -17.49
C MET A 367 2.24 7.76 -16.61
N LEU A 368 3.11 6.85 -17.03
CA LEU A 368 3.70 5.83 -16.17
C LEU A 368 5.09 6.29 -15.76
N PHE A 369 5.46 6.09 -14.50
CA PHE A 369 6.84 6.28 -14.07
C PHE A 369 7.25 5.23 -13.03
N MET A 370 8.55 4.94 -12.94
CA MET A 370 9.13 4.09 -11.90
C MET A 370 10.52 4.58 -11.51
N GLY A 371 10.95 4.25 -10.30
CA GLY A 371 12.35 4.38 -9.89
C GLY A 371 13.22 3.33 -10.57
N VAL A 372 14.44 3.71 -10.96
CA VAL A 372 15.46 2.78 -11.45
C VAL A 372 16.67 2.85 -10.52
N GLU A 373 17.07 1.70 -9.99
CA GLU A 373 18.23 1.59 -9.11
C GLU A 373 19.53 1.84 -9.87
N GLU A 374 20.53 2.41 -9.18
CA GLU A 374 21.80 2.79 -9.80
C GLU A 374 22.53 1.58 -10.42
N SER A 375 22.36 0.39 -9.82
CA SER A 375 22.91 -0.86 -10.35
C SER A 375 22.27 -1.34 -11.65
N GLU A 376 21.07 -0.86 -11.99
CA GLU A 376 20.29 -1.31 -13.13
C GLU A 376 20.38 -0.36 -14.32
N LEU A 377 21.00 0.82 -14.16
CA LEU A 377 21.06 1.86 -15.21
C LEU A 377 21.60 1.36 -16.55
N GLY A 378 22.52 0.38 -16.55
CA GLY A 378 23.04 -0.23 -17.78
C GLY A 378 21.98 -0.96 -18.61
N ALA A 379 20.92 -1.48 -17.99
CA ALA A 379 19.80 -2.11 -18.70
C ALA A 379 18.87 -1.08 -19.37
N TRP A 380 19.01 0.20 -19.02
CA TRP A 380 18.14 1.28 -19.46
C TRP A 380 18.79 2.23 -20.48
N GLU A 381 19.92 1.84 -21.09
CA GLU A 381 20.64 2.67 -22.07
C GLU A 381 19.80 3.07 -23.30
N ALA A 382 18.76 2.30 -23.61
CA ALA A 382 17.82 2.58 -24.69
C ALA A 382 16.73 3.61 -24.34
N ALA A 383 16.55 3.94 -23.05
CA ALA A 383 15.50 4.81 -22.54
C ALA A 383 15.81 6.28 -22.80
N LYS A 384 15.64 6.70 -24.06
CA LYS A 384 16.09 8.00 -24.58
C LYS A 384 15.01 8.70 -25.40
N VAL A 385 13.73 8.41 -25.18
CA VAL A 385 12.64 9.12 -25.86
C VAL A 385 12.78 10.62 -25.58
N PRO A 386 12.87 11.49 -26.59
CA PRO A 386 12.89 12.94 -26.38
C PRO A 386 11.53 13.47 -25.94
N ALA A 387 11.51 14.57 -25.17
CA ALA A 387 10.27 15.13 -24.63
C ALA A 387 9.28 15.54 -25.73
N GLU A 388 9.78 16.12 -26.81
CA GLU A 388 9.01 16.58 -27.96
C GLU A 388 8.30 15.45 -28.74
N GLU A 389 8.84 14.24 -28.65
CA GLU A 389 8.37 13.07 -29.40
C GLU A 389 7.09 12.48 -28.80
N TRP A 390 6.83 12.70 -27.50
CA TRP A 390 5.64 12.21 -26.81
C TRP A 390 4.36 12.65 -27.47
N SER A 391 4.32 13.87 -28.01
CA SER A 391 3.14 14.35 -28.74
C SER A 391 2.73 13.45 -29.91
N ARG A 392 3.71 12.89 -30.63
CA ARG A 392 3.46 11.93 -31.72
C ARG A 392 3.10 10.55 -31.17
N ILE A 393 3.76 10.11 -30.11
CA ILE A 393 3.54 8.78 -29.49
C ILE A 393 2.15 8.69 -28.85
N VAL A 394 1.74 9.72 -28.12
CA VAL A 394 0.43 9.84 -27.47
C VAL A 394 -0.68 10.09 -28.49
N GLY A 395 -0.34 10.66 -29.65
CA GLY A 395 -1.28 10.90 -30.75
C GLY A 395 -2.08 12.19 -30.59
N VAL A 396 -1.45 13.27 -30.11
CA VAL A 396 -2.13 14.55 -29.87
C VAL A 396 -2.29 15.34 -31.18
N ASP A 397 -3.53 15.74 -31.51
CA ASP A 397 -3.79 16.72 -32.56
C ASP A 397 -3.45 18.13 -32.05
N LYS A 398 -2.19 18.55 -32.26
CA LYS A 398 -1.69 19.85 -31.76
C LYS A 398 -2.47 21.04 -32.28
N VAL A 399 -3.00 20.96 -33.50
CA VAL A 399 -3.72 22.07 -34.13
C VAL A 399 -5.04 22.28 -33.43
N LYS A 400 -5.83 21.21 -33.25
CA LYS A 400 -7.10 21.30 -32.54
C LYS A 400 -6.93 21.52 -31.04
N ALA A 401 -5.91 20.92 -30.42
CA ALA A 401 -5.67 21.05 -28.99
C ALA A 401 -5.47 22.51 -28.55
N LYS A 402 -4.89 23.36 -29.41
CA LYS A 402 -4.69 24.81 -29.17
C LYS A 402 -5.84 25.69 -29.62
N ASP A 403 -6.80 25.19 -30.40
CA ASP A 403 -7.84 26.02 -30.99
C ASP A 403 -8.91 26.39 -29.96
N VAL A 404 -8.82 27.62 -29.46
CA VAL A 404 -9.75 28.18 -28.46
C VAL A 404 -11.19 28.35 -28.96
N ASN A 405 -11.43 28.19 -30.27
CA ASN A 405 -12.77 28.28 -30.85
C ASN A 405 -13.50 26.92 -30.90
N LEU A 406 -12.86 25.85 -30.44
CA LEU A 406 -13.46 24.51 -30.36
C LEU A 406 -13.95 24.23 -28.94
N PHE A 407 -14.95 23.35 -28.82
CA PHE A 407 -15.23 22.65 -27.59
C PHE A 407 -14.21 21.51 -27.41
N ARG A 408 -13.35 21.65 -26.40
CA ARG A 408 -12.19 20.79 -26.17
C ARG A 408 -12.29 20.13 -24.80
N ALA A 409 -11.93 18.85 -24.73
CA ALA A 409 -11.68 18.16 -23.47
C ALA A 409 -10.20 17.87 -23.33
N LEU A 410 -9.65 18.11 -22.14
CA LEU A 410 -8.29 17.74 -21.77
C LEU A 410 -8.34 16.91 -20.51
N GLU A 411 -7.84 15.68 -20.57
CA GLU A 411 -7.58 14.86 -19.40
C GLU A 411 -6.09 14.64 -19.24
N TRP A 412 -5.59 14.73 -18.01
CA TRP A 412 -4.27 14.19 -17.68
C TRP A 412 -4.28 13.43 -16.37
N GLY A 413 -3.43 12.42 -16.26
CA GLY A 413 -3.22 11.63 -15.04
C GLY A 413 -1.91 10.85 -15.11
N GLY A 414 -1.67 9.99 -14.13
CA GLY A 414 -0.56 9.05 -14.21
C GLY A 414 -0.63 7.96 -13.16
N MET A 415 0.40 7.12 -13.11
CA MET A 415 0.61 6.17 -12.04
C MET A 415 2.07 5.85 -11.87
N GLU A 416 2.45 5.61 -10.62
CA GLU A 416 3.71 4.97 -10.28
C GLU A 416 3.57 3.47 -10.56
N VAL A 417 4.56 2.92 -11.26
CA VAL A 417 4.70 1.49 -11.56
C VAL A 417 5.63 0.91 -10.52
#